data_AF-A0A3M7FZT5-F1
#
_entry.id   AF-A0A3M7FZT5-F1
#
_cell.length_a   1.000
_cell.length_b   1.000
_cell.length_c   1.000
_cell.angle_alpha   90.00
_cell.angle_beta   90.00
_cell.angle_gamma   90.00
#
_symmetry.space_group_name_H-M   'P 1'
#
loop_
_entity.id
_entity.type
_entity.pdbx_description
1 polymer ?
#
loop_
_entity_poly.entity_id
_entity_poly.type
_entity_poly.pdbx_seq_one_letter_code
_entity_poly.pdbx_strand_id
1 'polypeptide(L)'
;MRFTVALAAVALPLTISAYPALERDLGDTLSDVGINVQGLLTSLTPPNPNDPRFTQFQKPGPNDVRSPCPGLNALANHGFIPRNGKDMTLPILIKGLKAGMNMAPDFTIAIGGVGLLSSDSPDTARAFDLNDLDQHNFPIEHDASLSRRDAFFGNDYSFYQPNWDMVLKYYQGKTETDITSASAAQRNRVATSRAINPEVVYGPREFVLANGETALYLQTMADPFSGRAKLDYVRMLFEQEKLPYELGWRPSTVPISLITLGNMVLELSAAAPDPVGDAVTVTADSYKDVFELIAGGSEVLANLTQGLSSAVGL
;
A
#
# COMPACT_ATOMS: atom_id res chain seq x y z
N MET A 1 28.51 -11.12 -29.11
CA MET A 1 27.61 -9.97 -29.30
C MET A 1 26.92 -9.72 -27.97
N ARG A 2 27.31 -8.66 -27.24
CA ARG A 2 26.68 -8.27 -25.98
C ARG A 2 25.57 -7.28 -26.33
N PHE A 3 24.31 -7.61 -26.02
CA PHE A 3 23.21 -6.65 -26.14
C PHE A 3 23.07 -5.92 -24.80
N THR A 4 23.53 -4.68 -24.78
CA THR A 4 23.24 -3.72 -23.72
C THR A 4 21.92 -3.05 -24.07
N VAL A 5 20.85 -3.31 -23.32
CA VAL A 5 19.62 -2.53 -23.43
C VAL A 5 19.76 -1.33 -22.50
N ALA A 6 19.90 -0.14 -23.07
CA ALA A 6 19.88 1.12 -22.35
C ALA A 6 18.42 1.51 -22.08
N LEU A 7 17.99 1.48 -20.81
CA LEU A 7 16.76 2.16 -20.39
C LEU A 7 17.08 3.65 -20.28
N ALA A 8 16.52 4.45 -21.19
CA ALA A 8 16.56 5.90 -21.08
C ALA A 8 15.50 6.34 -20.05
N ALA A 9 15.96 6.73 -18.86
CA ALA A 9 15.12 7.40 -17.88
C ALA A 9 14.77 8.81 -18.39
N VAL A 10 13.53 9.01 -18.83
CA VAL A 10 12.99 10.33 -19.12
C VAL A 10 12.35 10.85 -17.84
N ALA A 11 13.10 11.63 -17.07
CA ALA A 11 12.57 12.42 -15.96
C ALA A 11 11.85 13.65 -16.54
N LEU A 12 10.52 13.61 -16.61
CA LEU A 12 9.70 14.79 -16.87
C LEU A 12 9.29 15.43 -15.54
N PRO A 13 9.45 16.75 -15.36
CA PRO A 13 9.00 17.43 -14.15
C PRO A 13 7.48 17.58 -14.22
N LEU A 14 6.75 16.71 -13.51
CA LEU A 14 5.29 16.82 -13.40
C LEU A 14 4.96 17.77 -12.24
N THR A 15 4.56 18.99 -12.58
CA THR A 15 3.88 19.90 -11.67
C THR A 15 2.49 19.35 -11.35
N ILE A 16 1.94 19.79 -10.21
CA ILE A 16 0.67 19.37 -9.57
C ILE A 16 -0.60 19.52 -10.45
N SER A 17 -0.49 19.84 -11.74
CA SER A 17 -1.60 20.22 -12.64
C SER A 17 -1.75 19.35 -13.89
N ALA A 18 -1.54 18.04 -13.79
CA ALA A 18 -1.43 17.22 -15.00
C ALA A 18 -2.75 16.62 -15.57
N TYR A 19 -3.88 16.53 -14.85
CA TYR A 19 -5.04 15.77 -15.36
C TYR A 19 -6.43 16.30 -14.94
N PRO A 20 -6.93 17.39 -15.57
CA PRO A 20 -8.24 17.98 -15.24
C PRO A 20 -9.46 17.10 -15.59
N ALA A 21 -9.30 16.09 -16.45
CA ALA A 21 -10.37 15.14 -16.77
C ALA A 21 -10.56 14.07 -15.67
N LEU A 22 -9.46 13.69 -15.00
CA LEU A 22 -9.45 12.73 -13.89
C LEU A 22 -10.13 13.32 -12.65
N GLU A 23 -9.88 14.60 -12.36
CA GLU A 23 -10.53 15.34 -11.25
C GLU A 23 -12.04 15.48 -11.43
N ARG A 24 -12.51 15.60 -12.67
CA ARG A 24 -13.94 15.80 -12.98
C ARG A 24 -14.76 14.51 -12.82
N ASP A 25 -14.27 13.38 -13.32
CA ASP A 25 -14.98 12.09 -13.27
C ASP A 25 -15.06 11.51 -11.83
N LEU A 26 -13.99 11.70 -11.05
CA LEU A 26 -13.97 11.44 -9.60
C LEU A 26 -14.94 12.36 -8.84
N GLY A 27 -14.99 13.63 -9.23
CA GLY A 27 -15.84 14.64 -8.61
C GLY A 27 -17.33 14.32 -8.74
N ASP A 28 -17.76 13.88 -9.92
CA ASP A 28 -19.17 13.62 -10.24
C ASP A 28 -19.68 12.31 -9.56
N THR A 29 -18.87 11.26 -9.47
CA THR A 29 -19.33 9.97 -8.89
C THR A 29 -19.33 9.94 -7.36
N LEU A 30 -18.35 10.62 -6.75
CA LEU A 30 -18.30 10.71 -5.29
C LEU A 30 -19.30 11.76 -4.78
N SER A 31 -19.67 12.74 -5.60
CA SER A 31 -20.78 13.65 -5.29
C SER A 31 -22.16 12.99 -5.38
N ASP A 32 -22.35 11.95 -6.20
CA ASP A 32 -23.57 11.12 -6.23
C ASP A 32 -23.80 10.32 -4.92
N VAL A 33 -22.74 10.00 -4.17
CA VAL A 33 -22.83 9.45 -2.79
C VAL A 33 -22.71 10.53 -1.70
N GLY A 34 -22.76 11.81 -2.08
CA GLY A 34 -22.76 12.96 -1.17
C GLY A 34 -21.38 13.39 -0.65
N ILE A 35 -20.29 12.91 -1.25
CA ILE A 35 -18.91 13.25 -0.89
C ILE A 35 -18.36 14.31 -1.87
N ASN A 36 -18.15 15.54 -1.38
CA ASN A 36 -17.48 16.58 -2.17
C ASN A 36 -15.97 16.32 -2.28
N VAL A 37 -15.58 15.46 -3.21
CA VAL A 37 -14.18 15.05 -3.37
C VAL A 37 -13.31 16.17 -3.89
N GLN A 38 -13.77 17.00 -4.83
CA GLN A 38 -12.97 18.14 -5.29
C GLN A 38 -12.72 19.15 -4.16
N GLY A 39 -13.74 19.43 -3.34
CA GLY A 39 -13.60 20.27 -2.14
C GLY A 39 -12.65 19.64 -1.12
N LEU A 40 -12.65 18.31 -0.99
CA LEU A 40 -11.73 17.60 -0.13
C LEU A 40 -10.29 17.68 -0.64
N LEU A 41 -10.06 17.39 -1.92
CA LEU A 41 -8.74 17.43 -2.56
C LEU A 41 -8.11 18.82 -2.48
N THR A 42 -8.90 19.86 -2.77
CA THR A 42 -8.46 21.26 -2.68
C THR A 42 -8.20 21.71 -1.24
N SER A 43 -8.78 21.03 -0.24
CA SER A 43 -8.50 21.29 1.19
C SER A 43 -7.22 20.63 1.71
N LEU A 44 -6.61 19.71 0.94
CA LEU A 44 -5.44 18.98 1.40
C LEU A 44 -4.21 19.88 1.41
N THR A 45 -3.56 19.92 2.56
CA THR A 45 -2.26 20.58 2.73
C THR A 45 -1.14 19.54 2.80
N PRO A 46 0.12 19.91 2.50
CA PRO A 46 1.26 19.07 2.82
C PRO A 46 1.26 18.67 4.30
N PRO A 47 1.74 17.47 4.65
CA PRO A 47 1.80 17.03 6.05
C PRO A 47 2.65 18.00 6.87
N ASN A 48 2.17 18.37 8.05
CA ASN A 48 2.97 19.11 9.03
C ASN A 48 4.01 18.14 9.63
N PRO A 49 5.33 18.30 9.39
CA PRO A 49 6.33 17.38 9.93
C PRO A 49 6.45 17.44 11.46
N ASN A 50 5.78 18.39 12.12
CA ASN A 50 5.71 18.51 13.57
C ASN A 50 4.27 18.37 14.10
N ASP A 51 3.42 17.64 13.37
CA ASP A 51 2.08 17.32 13.87
C ASP A 51 2.17 16.61 15.23
N PRO A 52 1.49 17.10 16.29
CA PRO A 52 1.59 16.52 17.62
C PRO A 52 1.13 15.06 17.68
N ARG A 53 0.32 14.59 16.72
CA ARG A 53 -0.10 13.18 16.66
C ARG A 53 1.07 12.21 16.49
N PHE A 54 2.19 12.64 15.90
CA PHE A 54 3.38 11.80 15.79
C PHE A 54 3.98 11.40 17.15
N THR A 55 3.79 12.20 18.21
CA THR A 55 4.27 11.86 19.56
C THR A 55 3.17 11.30 20.48
N GLN A 56 1.93 11.19 19.98
CA GLN A 56 0.77 10.68 20.73
C GLN A 56 0.45 9.22 20.40
N PHE A 57 1.47 8.38 20.29
CA PHE A 57 1.28 6.94 20.11
C PHE A 57 0.51 6.34 21.29
N GLN A 58 -0.49 5.52 20.99
CA GLN A 58 -1.23 4.71 21.96
C GLN A 58 -1.46 3.33 21.35
N LYS A 59 -1.18 2.28 22.13
CA LYS A 59 -1.52 0.90 21.74
C LYS A 59 -3.05 0.75 21.65
N PRO A 60 -3.57 -0.13 20.76
CA PRO A 60 -4.99 -0.42 20.72
C PRO A 60 -5.48 -0.94 22.08
N GLY A 61 -6.64 -0.46 22.52
CA GLY A 61 -7.36 -0.99 23.67
C GLY A 61 -8.15 -2.25 23.32
N PRO A 62 -8.81 -2.89 24.31
CA PRO A 62 -9.50 -4.17 24.12
C PRO A 62 -10.68 -4.15 23.12
N ASN A 63 -11.24 -2.97 22.84
CA ASN A 63 -12.40 -2.80 21.93
C ASN A 63 -11.99 -2.15 20.60
N ASP A 64 -10.70 -1.87 20.42
CA ASP A 64 -10.17 -1.28 19.20
C ASP A 64 -9.82 -2.41 18.22
N VAL A 65 -10.16 -2.23 16.95
CA VAL A 65 -9.88 -3.20 15.89
C VAL A 65 -8.71 -2.74 15.03
N ARG A 66 -8.00 -3.70 14.44
CA ARG A 66 -6.82 -3.49 13.60
C ARG A 66 -6.88 -4.44 12.41
N SER A 67 -6.14 -4.09 11.36
CA SER A 67 -6.06 -4.79 10.09
C SER A 67 -4.78 -5.64 9.98
N PRO A 68 -4.61 -6.45 8.92
CA PRO A 68 -3.29 -6.97 8.53
C PRO A 68 -2.29 -5.86 8.10
N CYS A 69 -2.73 -4.63 7.83
CA CYS A 69 -1.89 -3.55 7.33
C CYS A 69 -1.17 -2.78 8.46
N PRO A 70 0.17 -2.87 8.58
CA PRO A 70 0.89 -2.14 9.63
C PRO A 70 0.81 -0.61 9.47
N GLY A 71 0.65 -0.12 8.23
CA GLY A 71 0.51 1.31 7.96
C GLY A 71 -0.78 1.91 8.52
N LEU A 72 -1.93 1.31 8.20
CA LEU A 72 -3.22 1.75 8.74
C LEU A 72 -3.27 1.61 10.27
N ASN A 73 -2.72 0.51 10.79
CA ASN A 73 -2.64 0.30 12.23
C ASN A 73 -1.79 1.35 12.94
N ALA A 74 -0.65 1.74 12.36
CA ALA A 74 0.16 2.84 12.87
C ALA A 74 -0.59 4.18 12.84
N LEU A 75 -1.29 4.49 11.75
CA LEU A 75 -2.09 5.70 11.65
C LEU A 75 -3.21 5.75 12.71
N ALA A 76 -3.86 4.62 12.99
CA ALA A 76 -4.86 4.51 14.07
C ALA A 76 -4.20 4.66 15.45
N ASN A 77 -3.06 4.01 15.69
CA ASN A 77 -2.29 4.11 16.95
C ASN A 77 -1.78 5.53 17.24
N HIS A 78 -1.61 6.36 16.21
CA HIS A 78 -1.25 7.77 16.34
C HIS A 78 -2.45 8.73 16.29
N GLY A 79 -3.66 8.25 16.00
CA GLY A 79 -4.85 9.09 15.88
C GLY A 79 -4.89 9.96 14.62
N PHE A 80 -4.21 9.56 13.55
CA PHE A 80 -4.38 10.16 12.22
C PHE A 80 -5.70 9.74 11.57
N ILE A 81 -6.13 8.51 11.87
CA ILE A 81 -7.48 7.96 11.63
C ILE A 81 -8.09 7.55 12.99
N PRO A 82 -9.41 7.26 13.09
CA PRO A 82 -10.04 6.87 14.35
C PRO A 82 -9.28 5.76 15.10
N ARG A 83 -8.94 6.01 16.37
CA ARG A 83 -8.10 5.11 17.18
C ARG A 83 -8.72 3.75 17.43
N ASN A 84 -10.05 3.70 17.46
CA ASN A 84 -10.82 2.47 17.59
C ASN A 84 -10.75 1.59 16.33
N GLY A 85 -10.26 2.11 15.20
CA GLY A 85 -10.19 1.39 13.93
C GLY A 85 -11.55 1.18 13.27
N LYS A 86 -12.58 1.92 13.66
CA LYS A 86 -13.96 1.74 13.16
C LYS A 86 -14.47 2.91 12.34
N ASP A 87 -15.45 2.65 11.49
CA ASP A 87 -16.13 3.64 10.65
C ASP A 87 -15.18 4.43 9.71
N MET A 88 -14.26 3.72 9.04
CA MET A 88 -13.35 4.30 8.05
C MET A 88 -14.09 4.75 6.80
N THR A 89 -14.38 6.04 6.71
CA THR A 89 -14.90 6.67 5.48
C THR A 89 -13.76 7.12 4.55
N LEU A 90 -14.03 7.25 3.25
CA LEU A 90 -13.06 7.77 2.29
C LEU A 90 -12.49 9.16 2.68
N PRO A 91 -13.28 10.14 3.17
CA PRO A 91 -12.73 11.41 3.65
C PRO A 91 -11.82 11.28 4.88
N ILE A 92 -12.10 10.35 5.79
CA ILE A 92 -11.24 10.04 6.94
C ILE A 92 -9.89 9.53 6.43
N LEU A 93 -9.90 8.57 5.51
CA LEU A 93 -8.69 7.98 4.95
C LEU A 93 -7.85 9.02 4.20
N ILE A 94 -8.46 9.78 3.27
CA ILE A 94 -7.78 10.80 2.49
C ILE A 94 -7.06 11.81 3.39
N LYS A 95 -7.71 12.30 4.44
CA LYS A 95 -7.08 13.26 5.38
C LYS A 95 -6.03 12.60 6.26
N GLY A 96 -6.33 11.42 6.80
CA GLY A 96 -5.47 10.72 7.76
C GLY A 96 -4.17 10.22 7.14
N LEU A 97 -4.26 9.53 5.99
CA LEU A 97 -3.11 9.01 5.28
C LEU A 97 -2.24 10.14 4.69
N LYS A 98 -2.88 11.21 4.19
CA LYS A 98 -2.16 12.43 3.76
C LYS A 98 -1.38 13.07 4.91
N ALA A 99 -2.00 13.27 6.06
CA ALA A 99 -1.36 13.92 7.20
C ALA A 99 -0.29 13.05 7.85
N GLY A 100 -0.51 11.74 7.94
CA GLY A 100 0.37 10.82 8.67
C GLY A 100 1.53 10.28 7.85
N MET A 101 1.36 9.99 6.56
CA MET A 101 2.40 9.38 5.71
C MET A 101 2.57 10.05 4.34
N ASN A 102 1.90 11.18 4.09
CA ASN A 102 1.88 11.86 2.79
C ASN A 102 1.39 11.00 1.61
N MET A 103 0.46 10.08 1.86
CA MET A 103 -0.16 9.33 0.77
C MET A 103 -0.95 10.28 -0.12
N ALA A 104 -0.80 10.12 -1.43
CA ALA A 104 -1.55 10.88 -2.40
C ALA A 104 -3.00 10.37 -2.49
N PRO A 105 -3.93 11.24 -2.94
CA PRO A 105 -5.34 10.89 -2.97
C PRO A 105 -5.68 9.76 -3.94
N ASP A 106 -4.95 9.62 -5.06
CA ASP A 106 -5.15 8.55 -6.03
C ASP A 106 -5.01 7.16 -5.37
N PHE A 107 -3.91 6.92 -4.65
CA PHE A 107 -3.69 5.70 -3.89
C PHE A 107 -4.74 5.54 -2.79
N THR A 108 -5.02 6.61 -2.05
CA THR A 108 -5.93 6.55 -0.90
C THR A 108 -7.37 6.26 -1.32
N ILE A 109 -7.79 6.78 -2.47
CA ILE A 109 -9.12 6.53 -3.03
C ILE A 109 -9.22 5.09 -3.52
N ALA A 110 -8.20 4.62 -4.24
CA ALA A 110 -8.13 3.24 -4.67
C ALA A 110 -8.25 2.28 -3.47
N ILE A 111 -7.37 2.37 -2.48
CA ILE A 111 -7.39 1.45 -1.34
C ILE A 111 -8.60 1.65 -0.42
N GLY A 112 -9.13 2.87 -0.32
CA GLY A 112 -10.35 3.15 0.44
C GLY A 112 -11.59 2.55 -0.20
N GLY A 113 -11.67 2.54 -1.54
CA GLY A 113 -12.71 1.82 -2.29
C GLY A 113 -12.68 0.33 -1.99
N VAL A 114 -11.48 -0.27 -1.93
CA VAL A 114 -11.34 -1.68 -1.55
C VAL A 114 -11.80 -1.97 -0.15
N GLY A 115 -11.45 -1.11 0.81
CA GLY A 115 -11.93 -1.30 2.18
C GLY A 115 -13.45 -1.26 2.27
N LEU A 116 -14.13 -0.46 1.45
CA LEU A 116 -15.60 -0.47 1.39
C LEU A 116 -16.16 -1.80 0.87
N LEU A 117 -15.46 -2.45 -0.08
CA LEU A 117 -15.82 -3.79 -0.55
C LEU A 117 -15.64 -4.87 0.53
N SER A 118 -14.75 -4.64 1.50
CA SER A 118 -14.58 -5.51 2.66
C SER A 118 -15.68 -5.36 3.71
N SER A 119 -16.49 -4.31 3.70
CA SER A 119 -17.52 -4.13 4.73
C SER A 119 -18.55 -5.26 4.74
N ASP A 120 -19.14 -5.56 5.91
CA ASP A 120 -20.26 -6.52 6.08
C ASP A 120 -21.46 -6.28 5.15
N SER A 121 -21.62 -5.07 4.59
CA SER A 121 -22.73 -4.71 3.69
C SER A 121 -22.24 -3.85 2.51
N PRO A 122 -21.37 -4.40 1.65
CA PRO A 122 -20.51 -3.63 0.75
C PRO A 122 -21.31 -2.77 -0.24
N ASP A 123 -22.45 -3.25 -0.74
CA ASP A 123 -23.31 -2.54 -1.70
C ASP A 123 -23.91 -1.23 -1.15
N THR A 124 -23.93 -1.08 0.18
CA THR A 124 -24.52 0.08 0.87
C THR A 124 -23.56 0.75 1.83
N ALA A 125 -22.36 0.19 1.98
CA ALA A 125 -21.36 0.62 2.94
C ALA A 125 -20.82 2.00 2.55
N ARG A 126 -20.77 2.89 3.54
CA ARG A 126 -20.09 4.20 3.44
C ARG A 126 -18.82 4.25 4.28
N ALA A 127 -18.57 3.18 5.03
CA ALA A 127 -17.43 2.99 5.90
C ALA A 127 -17.15 1.50 6.09
N PHE A 128 -15.95 1.17 6.55
CA PHE A 128 -15.54 -0.16 6.97
C PHE A 128 -14.74 -0.10 8.28
N ASP A 129 -14.65 -1.20 8.99
CA ASP A 129 -13.79 -1.35 10.17
C ASP A 129 -12.46 -1.97 9.75
N LEU A 130 -11.35 -1.63 10.42
CA LEU A 130 -10.03 -2.09 9.99
C LEU A 130 -9.88 -3.62 10.00
N ASN A 131 -10.59 -4.33 10.88
CA ASN A 131 -10.60 -5.79 10.86
C ASN A 131 -11.38 -6.37 9.69
N ASP A 132 -12.23 -5.62 8.99
CA ASP A 132 -12.89 -6.12 7.78
C ASP A 132 -11.87 -6.48 6.68
N LEU A 133 -10.68 -5.88 6.74
CA LEU A 133 -9.57 -6.09 5.80
C LEU A 133 -8.82 -7.42 6.00
N ASP A 134 -9.22 -8.27 6.95
CA ASP A 134 -8.62 -9.60 7.19
C ASP A 134 -9.32 -10.75 6.44
N GLN A 135 -10.27 -10.44 5.56
CA GLN A 135 -10.96 -11.45 4.76
C GLN A 135 -10.02 -12.16 3.79
N HIS A 136 -9.80 -13.45 4.03
CA HIS A 136 -8.81 -14.20 3.28
C HIS A 136 -9.04 -14.18 1.76
N ASN A 137 -8.01 -13.80 0.99
CA ASN A 137 -8.04 -13.63 -0.47
C ASN A 137 -9.10 -12.64 -0.99
N PHE A 138 -9.64 -11.75 -0.15
CA PHE A 138 -10.67 -10.80 -0.54
C PHE A 138 -10.63 -9.47 0.24
N PRO A 139 -10.63 -8.31 -0.43
CA PRO A 139 -10.04 -8.03 -1.74
C PRO A 139 -8.55 -7.67 -1.62
N ILE A 140 -7.99 -7.52 -0.42
CA ILE A 140 -6.57 -7.16 -0.19
C ILE A 140 -5.79 -8.27 0.50
N GLU A 141 -6.31 -8.89 1.57
CA GLU A 141 -5.57 -9.94 2.28
C GLU A 141 -5.13 -11.05 1.31
N HIS A 142 -3.90 -11.53 1.49
CA HIS A 142 -3.35 -12.62 0.70
C HIS A 142 -2.21 -13.38 1.42
N ASP A 143 -2.00 -14.61 0.97
CA ASP A 143 -0.90 -15.47 1.40
C ASP A 143 0.49 -14.89 1.09
N ALA A 144 1.51 -15.49 1.70
CA ALA A 144 2.92 -15.12 1.53
C ALA A 144 3.27 -13.70 2.04
N SER A 145 2.46 -13.18 2.96
CA SER A 145 2.71 -11.92 3.67
C SER A 145 4.11 -11.85 4.31
N LEU A 146 4.67 -10.63 4.37
CA LEU A 146 6.00 -10.36 4.95
C LEU A 146 6.05 -10.61 6.47
N SER A 147 4.97 -10.27 7.17
CA SER A 147 4.93 -10.26 8.64
C SER A 147 3.70 -10.90 9.25
N ARG A 148 2.79 -11.43 8.43
CA ARG A 148 1.58 -12.16 8.84
C ARG A 148 1.71 -13.61 8.43
N ARG A 149 0.97 -14.51 9.09
CA ARG A 149 0.90 -15.92 8.73
C ARG A 149 -0.15 -16.11 7.63
N ASP A 150 0.00 -17.13 6.80
CA ASP A 150 -1.05 -17.49 5.82
C ASP A 150 -2.32 -17.96 6.54
N ALA A 151 -3.51 -17.64 6.00
CA ALA A 151 -4.81 -17.93 6.61
C ALA A 151 -5.08 -19.42 6.81
N PHE A 152 -4.49 -20.27 5.95
CA PHE A 152 -4.48 -21.74 6.13
C PHE A 152 -4.08 -22.17 7.55
N PHE A 153 -3.24 -21.37 8.21
CA PHE A 153 -2.79 -21.64 9.58
C PHE A 153 -3.52 -20.84 10.67
N GLY A 154 -4.64 -20.17 10.34
CA GLY A 154 -5.51 -19.46 11.26
C GLY A 154 -5.33 -17.95 11.22
N ASN A 155 -4.44 -17.40 12.07
CA ASN A 155 -4.34 -15.96 12.30
C ASN A 155 -3.44 -15.27 11.26
N ASP A 156 -4.07 -14.67 10.25
CA ASP A 156 -3.50 -13.96 9.11
C ASP A 156 -3.42 -12.44 9.26
N TYR A 157 -3.96 -11.88 10.34
CA TYR A 157 -3.96 -10.43 10.59
C TYR A 157 -2.90 -9.97 11.60
N SER A 158 -2.52 -10.83 12.55
CA SER A 158 -1.58 -10.45 13.61
C SER A 158 -0.13 -10.50 13.15
N PHE A 159 0.70 -9.60 13.69
CA PHE A 159 2.15 -9.67 13.50
C PHE A 159 2.72 -11.03 13.95
N TYR A 160 3.47 -11.67 13.07
CA TYR A 160 4.03 -13.01 13.24
C TYR A 160 5.55 -12.98 13.03
N GLN A 161 6.27 -12.94 14.16
CA GLN A 161 7.72 -12.81 14.23
C GLN A 161 8.48 -13.81 13.33
N PRO A 162 8.12 -15.11 13.23
CA PRO A 162 8.90 -16.05 12.42
C PRO A 162 8.93 -15.71 10.92
N ASN A 163 7.86 -15.15 10.36
CA ASN A 163 7.87 -14.69 8.96
C ASN A 163 8.69 -13.41 8.81
N TRP A 164 8.57 -12.50 9.77
CA TRP A 164 9.37 -11.28 9.81
C TRP A 164 10.88 -11.55 9.95
N ASP A 165 11.27 -12.55 10.74
CA ASP A 165 12.66 -12.99 10.87
C ASP A 165 13.24 -13.50 9.54
N MET A 166 12.42 -14.15 8.70
CA MET A 166 12.84 -14.54 7.34
C MET A 166 13.13 -13.32 6.47
N VAL A 167 12.35 -12.25 6.61
CA VAL A 167 12.59 -10.98 5.90
C VAL A 167 13.88 -10.33 6.41
N LEU A 168 14.04 -10.20 7.72
CA LEU A 168 15.23 -9.56 8.32
C LEU A 168 16.55 -10.28 8.00
N LYS A 169 16.53 -11.58 7.67
CA LYS A 169 17.74 -12.30 7.21
C LYS A 169 18.38 -11.67 5.98
N TYR A 170 17.60 -11.10 5.06
CA TYR A 170 18.12 -10.43 3.86
C TYR A 170 18.80 -9.09 4.14
N TYR A 171 18.65 -8.58 5.37
CA TYR A 171 19.22 -7.31 5.82
C TYR A 171 20.33 -7.48 6.86
N GLN A 172 20.80 -8.72 7.10
CA GLN A 172 21.89 -8.95 8.06
C GLN A 172 23.14 -8.14 7.71
N GLY A 173 23.66 -7.41 8.69
CA GLY A 173 24.83 -6.52 8.52
C GLY A 173 24.53 -5.19 7.82
N LYS A 174 23.26 -4.90 7.51
CA LYS A 174 22.83 -3.63 6.90
C LYS A 174 22.19 -2.72 7.95
N THR A 175 22.21 -1.42 7.68
CA THR A 175 21.52 -0.39 8.47
C THR A 175 20.31 0.20 7.72
N GLU A 176 20.24 -0.01 6.42
CA GLU A 176 19.19 0.47 5.52
C GLU A 176 18.71 -0.67 4.63
N THR A 177 17.50 -0.51 4.10
CA THR A 177 16.97 -1.36 3.05
C THR A 177 17.65 -1.08 1.72
N ASP A 178 17.45 -1.99 0.77
CA ASP A 178 17.69 -1.80 -0.64
C ASP A 178 16.70 -2.66 -1.43
N ILE A 179 16.45 -2.27 -2.68
CA ILE A 179 15.45 -2.88 -3.57
C ILE A 179 15.75 -4.36 -3.81
N THR A 180 17.02 -4.73 -4.03
CA THR A 180 17.41 -6.12 -4.27
C THR A 180 17.09 -7.01 -3.08
N SER A 181 17.39 -6.57 -1.86
CA SER A 181 17.14 -7.33 -0.63
C SER A 181 15.65 -7.38 -0.30
N ALA A 182 14.92 -6.29 -0.52
CA ALA A 182 13.47 -6.24 -0.35
C ALA A 182 12.76 -7.22 -1.29
N SER A 183 13.13 -7.19 -2.58
CA SER A 183 12.60 -8.11 -3.59
C SER A 183 12.95 -9.56 -3.26
N ALA A 184 14.21 -9.86 -2.91
CA ALA A 184 14.62 -11.21 -2.56
C ALA A 184 13.91 -11.75 -1.29
N ALA A 185 13.72 -10.91 -0.27
CA ALA A 185 12.96 -11.27 0.92
C ALA A 185 11.49 -11.57 0.60
N GLN A 186 10.84 -10.72 -0.21
CA GLN A 186 9.48 -10.94 -0.70
C GLN A 186 9.37 -12.27 -1.45
N ARG A 187 10.27 -12.56 -2.39
CA ARG A 187 10.24 -13.82 -3.16
C ARG A 187 10.47 -15.04 -2.28
N ASN A 188 11.32 -14.92 -1.26
CA ASN A 188 11.51 -15.98 -0.28
C ASN A 188 10.25 -16.27 0.52
N ARG A 189 9.45 -15.25 0.86
CA ARG A 189 8.16 -15.45 1.53
C ARG A 189 7.18 -16.25 0.67
N VAL A 190 7.12 -15.97 -0.63
CA VAL A 190 6.32 -16.73 -1.61
C VAL A 190 6.78 -18.17 -1.72
N ALA A 191 8.09 -18.38 -1.92
CA ALA A 191 8.66 -19.72 -2.01
C ALA A 191 8.43 -20.53 -0.72
N THR A 192 8.54 -19.87 0.44
CA THR A 192 8.27 -20.50 1.74
C THR A 192 6.80 -20.88 1.87
N SER A 193 5.87 -19.96 1.57
CA SER A 193 4.43 -20.22 1.61
C SER A 193 4.07 -21.42 0.72
N ARG A 194 4.53 -21.44 -0.54
CA ARG A 194 4.35 -22.59 -1.46
C ARG A 194 4.90 -23.92 -0.94
N ALA A 195 5.95 -23.88 -0.12
CA ALA A 195 6.54 -25.10 0.43
C ALA A 195 5.79 -25.65 1.65
N ILE A 196 5.06 -24.80 2.39
CA ILE A 196 4.46 -25.18 3.68
C ILE A 196 2.92 -25.11 3.71
N ASN A 197 2.32 -24.32 2.84
CA ASN A 197 0.88 -24.12 2.72
C ASN A 197 0.38 -24.88 1.47
N PRO A 198 -0.32 -26.02 1.63
CA PRO A 198 -0.86 -26.79 0.51
C PRO A 198 -2.03 -26.09 -0.19
N GLU A 199 -2.60 -25.04 0.41
CA GLU A 199 -3.74 -24.27 -0.10
C GLU A 199 -3.33 -22.86 -0.56
N VAL A 200 -2.02 -22.61 -0.71
CA VAL A 200 -1.49 -21.30 -1.08
C VAL A 200 -2.16 -20.74 -2.34
N VAL A 201 -2.59 -19.48 -2.25
CA VAL A 201 -3.03 -18.69 -3.40
C VAL A 201 -1.96 -17.64 -3.70
N TYR A 202 -1.34 -17.75 -4.87
CA TYR A 202 -0.38 -16.75 -5.33
C TYR A 202 -0.37 -16.66 -6.86
N GLY A 203 -1.28 -15.85 -7.39
CA GLY A 203 -1.42 -15.52 -8.80
C GLY A 203 -1.10 -14.06 -9.12
N PRO A 204 -1.61 -13.52 -10.24
CA PRO A 204 -1.32 -12.15 -10.65
C PRO A 204 -1.73 -11.07 -9.63
N ARG A 205 -2.87 -11.26 -8.95
CA ARG A 205 -3.34 -10.34 -7.89
C ARG A 205 -2.33 -10.25 -6.75
N GLU A 206 -1.97 -11.39 -6.18
CA GLU A 206 -1.06 -11.46 -5.03
C GLU A 206 0.34 -10.98 -5.41
N PHE A 207 0.76 -11.22 -6.66
CA PHE A 207 2.00 -10.65 -7.18
C PHE A 207 1.98 -9.12 -7.12
N VAL A 208 0.92 -8.49 -7.65
CA VAL A 208 0.80 -7.02 -7.69
C VAL A 208 0.74 -6.45 -6.28
N LEU A 209 -0.07 -7.05 -5.39
CA LEU A 209 -0.21 -6.61 -4.01
C LEU A 209 1.12 -6.76 -3.22
N ALA A 210 1.76 -7.93 -3.27
CA ALA A 210 3.02 -8.16 -2.55
C ALA A 210 4.15 -7.21 -2.99
N ASN A 211 4.24 -6.89 -4.28
CA ASN A 211 5.21 -5.90 -4.78
C ASN A 211 4.81 -4.48 -4.38
N GLY A 212 3.53 -4.13 -4.48
CA GLY A 212 3.00 -2.82 -4.08
C GLY A 212 3.20 -2.54 -2.59
N GLU A 213 2.98 -3.52 -1.72
CA GLU A 213 3.20 -3.43 -0.28
C GLU A 213 4.68 -3.32 0.10
N THR A 214 5.53 -4.03 -0.65
CA THR A 214 6.99 -3.88 -0.51
C THR A 214 7.41 -2.46 -0.90
N ALA A 215 6.89 -1.92 -1.99
CA ALA A 215 7.12 -0.53 -2.37
C ALA A 215 6.55 0.45 -1.31
N LEU A 216 5.38 0.18 -0.75
CA LEU A 216 4.73 1.03 0.26
C LEU A 216 5.61 1.24 1.49
N TYR A 217 6.14 0.17 2.11
CA TYR A 217 6.96 0.38 3.31
C TYR A 217 8.29 1.06 2.98
N LEU A 218 8.88 0.77 1.81
CA LEU A 218 10.11 1.42 1.36
C LEU A 218 9.91 2.93 1.19
N GLN A 219 8.80 3.35 0.56
CA GLN A 219 8.51 4.76 0.32
C GLN A 219 8.05 5.49 1.59
N THR A 220 7.14 4.89 2.37
CA THR A 220 6.62 5.53 3.59
C THR A 220 7.69 5.70 4.65
N MET A 221 8.65 4.78 4.75
CA MET A 221 9.76 4.85 5.71
C MET A 221 11.00 5.57 5.16
N ALA A 222 10.96 6.10 3.93
CA ALA A 222 12.03 6.90 3.33
C ALA A 222 11.44 8.03 2.46
N ASP A 223 11.50 7.85 1.16
CA ASP A 223 11.05 8.73 0.10
C ASP A 223 10.59 7.90 -1.11
N PRO A 224 9.88 8.50 -2.09
CA PRO A 224 9.27 7.73 -3.18
C PRO A 224 10.24 7.07 -4.16
N PHE A 225 11.55 7.35 -4.08
CA PHE A 225 12.50 7.02 -5.15
C PHE A 225 13.69 6.19 -4.68
N SER A 226 14.16 6.35 -3.44
CA SER A 226 15.44 5.76 -3.04
C SER A 226 15.39 4.25 -2.83
N GLY A 227 14.26 3.71 -2.35
CA GLY A 227 14.17 2.34 -1.85
C GLY A 227 15.06 2.07 -0.61
N ARG A 228 15.53 3.13 0.07
CA ARG A 228 16.52 3.08 1.15
C ARG A 228 15.97 3.64 2.46
N ALA A 229 15.05 2.90 3.08
CA ALA A 229 14.58 3.18 4.42
C ALA A 229 15.58 2.70 5.47
N LYS A 230 15.74 3.46 6.56
CA LYS A 230 16.48 2.96 7.73
C LYS A 230 15.77 1.74 8.29
N LEU A 231 16.50 0.67 8.56
CA LEU A 231 15.90 -0.58 9.03
C LEU A 231 15.17 -0.39 10.36
N ASP A 232 15.66 0.45 11.26
CA ASP A 232 14.97 0.74 12.52
C ASP A 232 13.61 1.41 12.31
N TYR A 233 13.44 2.19 11.22
CA TYR A 233 12.15 2.79 10.89
C TYR A 233 11.17 1.70 10.43
N VAL A 234 11.63 0.83 9.51
CA VAL A 234 10.84 -0.30 9.01
C VAL A 234 10.47 -1.25 10.15
N ARG A 235 11.41 -1.60 11.02
CA ARG A 235 11.15 -2.46 12.18
C ARG A 235 10.14 -1.84 13.13
N MET A 236 10.22 -0.55 13.42
CA MET A 236 9.23 0.11 14.27
C MET A 236 7.82 0.09 13.66
N LEU A 237 7.71 0.24 12.34
CA LEU A 237 6.43 0.12 11.63
C LEU A 237 5.84 -1.29 11.74
N PHE A 238 6.63 -2.34 11.47
CA PHE A 238 6.13 -3.71 11.46
C PHE A 238 5.96 -4.32 12.86
N GLU A 239 6.96 -4.16 13.72
CA GLU A 239 7.01 -4.83 15.05
C GLU A 239 6.17 -4.11 16.10
N GLN A 240 5.90 -2.81 15.92
CA GLN A 240 5.19 -1.99 16.91
C GLN A 240 3.99 -1.24 16.34
N GLU A 241 3.80 -1.24 15.02
CA GLU A 241 2.76 -0.46 14.34
C GLU A 241 2.80 0.99 14.82
N LYS A 242 4.00 1.57 14.77
CA LYS A 242 4.32 2.90 15.29
C LYS A 242 5.12 3.67 14.24
N LEU A 243 4.78 4.94 14.06
CA LEU A 243 5.55 5.85 13.21
C LEU A 243 6.87 6.22 13.91
N PRO A 244 8.05 6.07 13.28
CA PRO A 244 9.36 6.18 13.93
C PRO A 244 9.83 7.62 14.20
N TYR A 245 8.91 8.48 14.64
CA TYR A 245 9.15 9.90 14.85
C TYR A 245 10.28 10.19 15.84
N GLU A 246 10.37 9.38 16.90
CA GLU A 246 11.39 9.46 17.94
C GLU A 246 12.79 9.03 17.46
N LEU A 247 12.86 8.27 16.37
CA LEU A 247 14.10 7.92 15.69
C LEU A 247 14.51 8.96 14.64
N GLY A 248 13.73 10.04 14.50
CA GLY A 248 13.97 11.12 13.53
C GLY A 248 13.26 10.94 12.18
N TRP A 249 12.40 9.94 12.01
CA TRP A 249 11.57 9.82 10.80
C TRP A 249 10.57 10.97 10.70
N ARG A 250 10.31 11.41 9.48
CA ARG A 250 9.25 12.37 9.12
C ARG A 250 8.57 11.84 7.85
N PRO A 251 7.29 12.15 7.63
CA PRO A 251 6.64 11.83 6.37
C PRO A 251 7.47 12.36 5.19
N SER A 252 7.49 11.62 4.09
CA SER A 252 8.10 12.08 2.85
C SER A 252 7.59 13.48 2.48
N THR A 253 8.47 14.35 1.97
CA THR A 253 8.07 15.67 1.45
C THR A 253 7.42 15.58 0.07
N VAL A 254 7.59 14.46 -0.63
CA VAL A 254 6.97 14.16 -1.92
C VAL A 254 5.81 13.17 -1.69
N PRO A 255 4.60 13.45 -2.21
CA PRO A 255 3.47 12.54 -2.05
C PRO A 255 3.75 11.15 -2.63
N ILE A 256 3.32 10.11 -1.90
CA ILE A 256 3.41 8.71 -2.34
C ILE A 256 2.12 8.37 -3.09
N SER A 257 2.23 8.15 -4.40
CA SER A 257 1.09 7.98 -5.32
C SER A 257 1.12 6.62 -6.01
N LEU A 258 0.06 6.30 -6.78
CA LEU A 258 0.06 5.07 -7.58
C LEU A 258 1.21 5.03 -8.58
N ILE A 259 1.62 6.19 -9.12
CA ILE A 259 2.74 6.30 -10.05
C ILE A 259 4.07 6.01 -9.36
N THR A 260 4.32 6.60 -8.17
CA THR A 260 5.59 6.36 -7.47
C THR A 260 5.69 4.92 -7.01
N LEU A 261 4.58 4.31 -6.57
CA LEU A 261 4.51 2.91 -6.21
C LEU A 261 4.74 2.02 -7.43
N GLY A 262 4.08 2.29 -8.55
CA GLY A 262 4.23 1.53 -9.81
C GLY A 262 5.67 1.52 -10.31
N ASN A 263 6.37 2.66 -10.28
CA ASN A 263 7.78 2.73 -10.66
C ASN A 263 8.65 1.83 -9.78
N MET A 264 8.45 1.85 -8.46
CA MET A 264 9.23 1.01 -7.54
C MET A 264 8.86 -0.47 -7.67
N VAL A 265 7.61 -0.81 -8.00
CA VAL A 265 7.19 -2.19 -8.34
C VAL A 265 7.98 -2.72 -9.54
N LEU A 266 8.19 -1.89 -10.57
CA LEU A 266 9.03 -2.26 -11.71
C LEU A 266 10.48 -2.51 -11.30
N GLU A 267 11.05 -1.66 -10.43
CA GLU A 267 12.41 -1.83 -9.92
C GLU A 267 12.55 -3.10 -9.06
N LEU A 268 11.58 -3.36 -8.16
CA LEU A 268 11.52 -4.58 -7.35
C LEU A 268 11.43 -5.84 -8.21
N SER A 269 10.58 -5.81 -9.24
CA SER A 269 10.42 -6.93 -10.18
C SER A 269 11.68 -7.18 -10.97
N ALA A 270 12.33 -6.13 -11.48
CA ALA A 270 13.60 -6.23 -12.21
C ALA A 270 14.77 -6.73 -11.34
N ALA A 271 14.75 -6.41 -10.04
CA ALA A 271 15.77 -6.83 -9.08
C ALA A 271 15.50 -8.22 -8.46
N ALA A 272 14.39 -8.88 -8.79
CA ALA A 272 14.04 -10.17 -8.23
C ALA A 272 15.06 -11.25 -8.62
N PRO A 273 15.34 -12.23 -7.74
CA PRO A 273 16.21 -13.37 -8.09
C PRO A 273 15.70 -14.19 -9.29
N ASP A 274 14.39 -14.19 -9.51
CA ASP A 274 13.72 -14.71 -10.70
C ASP A 274 12.78 -13.63 -11.26
N PRO A 275 13.28 -12.72 -12.11
CA PRO A 275 12.48 -11.62 -12.65
C PRO A 275 11.35 -12.08 -13.59
N VAL A 276 11.44 -13.30 -14.10
CA VAL A 276 10.49 -13.83 -15.08
C VAL A 276 9.41 -14.64 -14.39
N GLY A 277 9.74 -15.45 -13.37
CA GLY A 277 8.88 -16.42 -12.67
C GLY A 277 7.38 -16.08 -12.59
N ASP A 278 6.93 -15.57 -11.44
CA ASP A 278 5.51 -15.23 -11.25
C ASP A 278 5.07 -14.01 -12.07
N ALA A 279 6.00 -13.29 -12.68
CA ALA A 279 5.72 -12.14 -13.54
C ALA A 279 5.20 -12.56 -14.93
N VAL A 280 5.47 -13.79 -15.40
CA VAL A 280 4.99 -14.29 -16.70
C VAL A 280 3.47 -14.26 -16.80
N THR A 281 2.78 -14.46 -15.69
CA THR A 281 1.31 -14.44 -15.64
C THR A 281 0.73 -13.05 -15.44
N VAL A 282 1.58 -12.03 -15.27
CA VAL A 282 1.17 -10.64 -15.01
C VAL A 282 1.25 -9.85 -16.30
N THR A 283 0.09 -9.49 -16.85
CA THR A 283 -0.03 -8.63 -18.02
C THR A 283 -0.42 -7.21 -17.62
N ALA A 284 -0.43 -6.27 -18.57
CA ALA A 284 -1.10 -4.99 -18.41
C ALA A 284 -2.55 -5.17 -17.92
N ASP A 285 -3.25 -6.17 -18.47
CA ASP A 285 -4.59 -6.55 -18.02
C ASP A 285 -4.59 -7.07 -16.59
N SER A 286 -3.55 -7.77 -16.10
CA SER A 286 -3.50 -8.17 -14.68
C SER A 286 -3.37 -6.98 -13.73
N TYR A 287 -2.56 -5.97 -14.09
CA TYR A 287 -2.52 -4.72 -13.32
C TYR A 287 -3.86 -4.01 -13.40
N LYS A 288 -4.45 -3.91 -14.59
CA LYS A 288 -5.77 -3.33 -14.81
C LYS A 288 -6.85 -4.06 -14.01
N ASP A 289 -6.91 -5.38 -14.04
CA ASP A 289 -7.89 -6.21 -13.31
C ASP A 289 -7.73 -6.04 -11.81
N VAL A 290 -6.48 -6.00 -11.31
CA VAL A 290 -6.21 -5.68 -9.90
C VAL A 290 -6.64 -4.25 -9.59
N PHE A 291 -6.37 -3.30 -10.46
CA PHE A 291 -6.82 -1.92 -10.29
C PHE A 291 -8.34 -1.77 -10.46
N GLU A 292 -9.03 -2.57 -11.27
CA GLU A 292 -10.49 -2.58 -11.45
C GLU A 292 -11.19 -3.32 -10.32
N LEU A 293 -10.56 -4.34 -9.74
CA LEU A 293 -10.96 -4.98 -8.48
C LEU A 293 -10.74 -4.02 -7.30
N ILE A 294 -9.62 -3.30 -7.29
CA ILE A 294 -9.26 -2.32 -6.26
C ILE A 294 -10.16 -1.08 -6.36
N ALA A 295 -10.46 -0.65 -7.59
CA ALA A 295 -11.28 0.50 -7.89
C ALA A 295 -12.77 0.12 -7.99
N GLY A 296 -13.13 -1.16 -7.86
CA GLY A 296 -14.50 -1.67 -7.78
C GLY A 296 -15.35 -1.35 -9.01
N GLY A 297 -15.38 -2.24 -10.00
CA GLY A 297 -16.55 -2.67 -10.81
C GLY A 297 -17.56 -1.65 -11.36
N SER A 298 -17.29 -0.36 -11.29
CA SER A 298 -18.10 0.77 -11.73
C SER A 298 -17.50 1.29 -13.03
N GLU A 299 -18.34 1.55 -14.04
CA GLU A 299 -17.92 2.15 -15.32
C GLU A 299 -17.08 3.43 -15.12
N VAL A 300 -17.28 4.13 -14.00
CA VAL A 300 -16.51 5.30 -13.57
C VAL A 300 -15.06 4.96 -13.24
N LEU A 301 -14.85 3.86 -12.51
CA LEU A 301 -13.53 3.46 -12.02
C LEU A 301 -12.76 2.65 -13.08
N ALA A 302 -13.49 2.03 -14.02
CA ALA A 302 -12.93 1.52 -15.27
C ALA A 302 -12.31 2.64 -16.13
N ASN A 303 -12.94 3.82 -16.22
CA ASN A 303 -12.35 5.00 -16.90
C ASN A 303 -11.10 5.52 -16.19
N LEU A 304 -11.09 5.48 -14.86
CA LEU A 304 -9.93 5.82 -14.02
C LEU A 304 -8.77 4.86 -14.21
N THR A 305 -9.06 3.56 -14.25
CA THR A 305 -8.07 2.50 -14.44
C THR A 305 -7.54 2.50 -15.86
N GLN A 306 -8.39 2.78 -16.85
CA GLN A 306 -7.99 2.98 -18.25
C GLN A 306 -7.18 4.27 -18.44
N GLY A 307 -7.48 5.33 -17.69
CA GLY A 307 -6.68 6.56 -17.64
C GLY A 307 -5.31 6.36 -16.98
N LEU A 308 -5.27 5.60 -15.87
CA LEU A 308 -4.04 5.21 -15.17
C LEU A 308 -3.18 4.28 -16.03
N SER A 309 -3.78 3.25 -16.64
CA SER A 309 -3.08 2.31 -17.53
C SER A 309 -2.47 3.05 -18.72
N SER A 310 -3.25 3.91 -19.38
CA SER A 310 -2.77 4.75 -20.48
C SER A 310 -1.63 5.70 -20.06
N ALA A 311 -1.65 6.22 -18.82
CA ALA A 311 -0.63 7.13 -18.31
C ALA A 311 0.70 6.45 -17.96
N VAL A 312 0.68 5.15 -17.64
CA VAL A 312 1.89 4.34 -17.36
C VAL A 312 2.28 3.41 -18.52
N GLY A 313 1.57 3.48 -19.65
CA GLY A 313 1.87 2.71 -20.86
C GLY A 313 1.43 1.25 -20.80
N LEU A 314 0.36 0.96 -20.06
CA LEU A 314 -0.30 -0.35 -19.92
C LEU A 314 -1.63 -0.38 -20.70
#